data_AF-A0A534U514-F1
#
_entry.id   AF-A0A534U514-F1
#
_cell.length_a   1.000
_cell.length_b   1.000
_cell.length_c   1.000
_cell.angle_alpha   90.00
_cell.angle_beta   90.00
_cell.angle_gamma   90.00
#
_symmetry.space_group_name_H-M   'P 1'
#
loop_
_entity.id
_entity.type
_entity.pdbx_description
1 polymer ?
#
loop_
_entity_poly.entity_id
_entity_poly.type
_entity_poly.pdbx_seq_one_letter_code
_entity_poly.pdbx_strand_id
1 'polypeptide(L)'
;MPLLDLQADPYAGGSLVFSALAMPVVAIGGPSIFALKLVALLWSAAGLAAWTALVDRYWGRRAAHLFAFLFVFGPPLFVVYNLIAMGSHAEVVTLSGVQLLVGYRYLYGGARSTRALVAWSAVAGIATWFTYVSIVPFAVCVAIGLIGGALPPRRWPALAAGFAAGLTPWIATNFLSGGRGLDVVVRTFHSGSTAPGRSIGGYFEYLGYLVRTGIPLGLRFPDVLAPLTGDAARRLLLAHVYLAGYVLSWGVLLIGCMVAAGRRTRGVVSTLRELARACVELPLLIIFPLFVLLVAATDQVFLENELAPFLPFRLMVPFIPPVMVVLAVAVAHLGARWRRPAVLALALIGCAGTLSVLAAGSSERPRIAAHARELGAEAMGHLLYYKHGSSMPVLNQRVAAMPEELRPAAYEGIGFSVAYHYPAGAAVADIATTLTEVPPRYRGDAVFGARLALGPGMEQVPPVPPSERGRALLEAVSKVE
;
A
#
# COMPACT_ATOMS: atom_id res chain seq x y z
N MET A 1 9.98 21.59 -12.32
CA MET A 1 9.48 21.32 -10.96
C MET A 1 10.54 20.53 -10.20
N PRO A 2 10.88 20.83 -8.93
CA PRO A 2 11.83 20.03 -8.15
C PRO A 2 11.35 18.59 -7.97
N LEU A 3 12.28 17.63 -7.92
CA LEU A 3 11.96 16.20 -7.90
C LEU A 3 11.07 15.82 -6.70
N LEU A 4 11.38 16.30 -5.50
CA LEU A 4 10.61 15.98 -4.29
C LEU A 4 9.17 16.52 -4.33
N ASP A 5 8.90 17.54 -5.15
CA ASP A 5 7.55 18.06 -5.36
C ASP A 5 6.68 17.12 -6.22
N LEU A 6 7.27 16.07 -6.80
CA LEU A 6 6.54 14.98 -7.48
C LEU A 6 6.16 13.83 -6.54
N GLN A 7 6.62 13.83 -5.28
CA GLN A 7 6.37 12.76 -4.31
C GLN A 7 4.93 12.83 -3.77
N ALA A 8 4.04 11.90 -4.07
CA ALA A 8 2.64 11.96 -3.65
C ALA A 8 2.47 12.12 -2.12
N ASP A 9 3.19 11.33 -1.33
CA ASP A 9 3.11 11.31 0.12
C ASP A 9 4.43 11.78 0.75
N PRO A 10 4.46 12.74 1.69
CA PRO A 10 5.71 13.21 2.30
C PRO A 10 6.46 12.12 3.08
N TYR A 11 5.77 11.04 3.49
CA TYR A 11 6.32 9.92 4.24
C TYR A 11 6.75 8.72 3.38
N ALA A 12 6.39 8.68 2.09
CA ALA A 12 6.63 7.55 1.20
C ALA A 12 7.15 7.98 -0.18
N GLY A 13 8.28 7.41 -0.60
CA GLY A 13 8.99 7.79 -1.82
C GLY A 13 8.60 7.00 -3.07
N GLY A 14 7.70 6.01 -2.97
CA GLY A 14 7.41 5.11 -4.09
C GLY A 14 6.89 5.82 -5.35
N SER A 15 6.12 6.89 -5.18
CA SER A 15 5.62 7.74 -6.27
C SER A 15 6.75 8.39 -7.08
N LEU A 16 7.87 8.74 -6.45
CA LEU A 16 9.06 9.25 -7.15
C LEU A 16 9.71 8.17 -8.01
N VAL A 17 9.84 6.97 -7.46
CA VAL A 17 10.38 5.82 -8.19
C VAL A 17 9.50 5.52 -9.41
N PHE A 18 8.18 5.48 -9.22
CA PHE A 18 7.25 5.25 -10.31
C PHE A 18 7.24 6.36 -11.35
N SER A 19 7.35 7.63 -10.93
CA SER A 19 7.49 8.77 -11.86
C SER A 19 8.77 8.64 -12.69
N ALA A 20 9.90 8.28 -12.06
CA ALA A 20 11.17 8.07 -12.75
C ALA A 20 11.12 6.89 -13.74
N LEU A 21 10.44 5.80 -13.39
CA LEU A 21 10.22 4.65 -14.27
C LEU A 21 9.24 4.95 -15.40
N ALA A 22 8.22 5.78 -15.16
CA ALA A 22 7.24 6.17 -16.15
C ALA A 22 7.80 7.15 -17.18
N MET A 23 8.72 8.03 -16.79
CA MET A 23 9.32 9.05 -17.66
C MET A 23 9.84 8.48 -19.00
N PRO A 24 10.71 7.44 -19.05
CA PRO A 24 11.17 6.90 -20.33
C PRO A 24 10.05 6.24 -21.14
N VAL A 25 9.09 5.57 -20.49
CA VAL A 25 7.96 4.93 -21.17
C VAL A 25 7.05 5.97 -21.82
N VAL A 26 6.76 7.06 -21.10
CA VAL A 26 5.98 8.19 -21.59
C VAL A 26 6.74 8.99 -22.66
N ALA A 27 8.06 9.13 -22.55
CA ALA A 27 8.86 9.79 -23.57
C ALA A 27 8.82 9.07 -24.92
N ILE A 28 8.76 7.73 -24.90
CA ILE A 28 8.69 6.89 -26.12
C ILE A 28 7.26 6.75 -26.64
N GLY A 29 6.31 6.46 -25.74
CA GLY A 29 4.92 6.09 -26.10
C GLY A 29 3.89 7.22 -25.95
N GLY A 30 4.32 8.41 -25.52
CA GLY A 30 3.43 9.52 -25.17
C GLY A 30 2.69 9.32 -23.84
N PRO A 31 2.03 10.39 -23.33
CA PRO A 31 1.26 10.33 -22.09
C PRO A 31 -0.03 9.52 -22.32
N SER A 32 -0.06 8.29 -21.84
CA SER A 32 -1.22 7.40 -21.95
C SER A 32 -1.41 6.53 -20.72
N ILE A 33 -2.65 6.11 -20.46
CA ILE A 33 -2.95 5.11 -19.41
C ILE A 33 -2.18 3.82 -19.67
N PHE A 34 -2.01 3.44 -20.94
CA PHE A 34 -1.24 2.27 -21.33
C PHE A 34 0.21 2.34 -20.84
N ALA A 35 0.89 3.48 -21.03
CA ALA A 35 2.25 3.68 -20.56
C ALA A 35 2.36 3.47 -19.04
N LEU A 36 1.44 4.02 -18.26
CA LEU A 36 1.41 3.83 -16.79
C LEU A 36 1.13 2.38 -16.39
N LYS A 37 0.18 1.71 -17.07
CA LYS A 37 -0.13 0.29 -16.84
C LYS A 37 1.06 -0.61 -17.18
N LEU A 38 1.83 -0.28 -18.22
CA LEU A 38 3.03 -1.02 -18.58
C LEU A 38 4.10 -0.92 -17.48
N VAL A 39 4.30 0.26 -16.89
CA VAL A 39 5.22 0.45 -15.75
C VAL A 39 4.79 -0.40 -14.56
N ALA A 40 3.50 -0.35 -14.19
CA ALA A 40 2.95 -1.20 -13.11
C ALA A 40 3.16 -2.69 -13.41
N LEU A 41 2.88 -3.13 -14.64
CA LEU A 41 3.04 -4.53 -15.04
C LEU A 41 4.50 -4.99 -14.96
N LEU A 42 5.45 -4.18 -15.46
CA LEU A 42 6.88 -4.49 -15.39
C LEU A 42 7.37 -4.56 -13.94
N TRP A 43 6.93 -3.64 -13.10
CA TRP A 43 7.26 -3.62 -11.68
C TRP A 43 6.69 -4.84 -10.94
N SER A 44 5.43 -5.19 -11.22
CA SER A 44 4.77 -6.38 -10.66
C SER A 44 5.39 -7.68 -11.17
N ALA A 45 5.86 -7.73 -12.42
CA ALA A 45 6.60 -8.86 -12.97
C ALA A 45 7.95 -9.06 -12.27
N ALA A 46 8.66 -7.97 -11.96
CA ALA A 46 9.87 -8.03 -11.14
C ALA A 46 9.56 -8.56 -9.72
N GLY A 47 8.43 -8.17 -9.13
CA GLY A 47 7.94 -8.72 -7.87
C GLY A 47 7.67 -10.22 -7.96
N LEU A 48 6.91 -10.65 -8.97
CA LEU A 48 6.65 -12.06 -9.25
C LEU A 48 7.95 -12.86 -9.37
N ALA A 49 8.94 -12.35 -10.11
CA ALA A 49 10.23 -13.00 -10.27
C ALA A 49 10.99 -13.13 -8.94
N ALA A 50 11.07 -12.06 -8.15
CA ALA A 50 11.75 -12.06 -6.85
C ALA A 50 11.11 -13.04 -5.87
N TRP A 51 9.79 -13.02 -5.74
CA TRP A 51 9.06 -13.93 -4.88
C TRP A 51 9.11 -15.37 -5.37
N THR A 52 8.94 -15.62 -6.67
CA THR A 52 9.03 -16.99 -7.21
C THR A 52 10.43 -17.56 -7.03
N ALA A 53 11.48 -16.76 -7.21
CA ALA A 53 12.86 -17.17 -6.95
C ALA A 53 13.10 -17.47 -5.46
N LEU A 54 12.51 -16.68 -4.55
CA LEU A 54 12.51 -16.99 -3.12
C LEU A 54 11.82 -18.34 -2.87
N VAL A 55 10.64 -18.55 -3.43
CA VAL A 55 9.86 -19.78 -3.19
C VAL A 55 10.57 -21.01 -3.76
N ASP A 56 11.08 -20.95 -4.99
CA ASP A 56 11.79 -22.05 -5.65
C ASP A 56 13.04 -22.45 -4.87
N ARG A 57 13.80 -21.45 -4.38
CA ARG A 57 15.05 -21.70 -3.68
C ARG A 57 14.88 -22.45 -2.35
N TYR A 58 13.82 -22.15 -1.59
CA TYR A 58 13.67 -22.67 -0.22
C TYR A 58 12.60 -23.76 -0.07
N TRP A 59 11.62 -23.82 -0.98
CA TRP A 59 10.54 -24.81 -0.94
C TRP A 59 10.35 -25.59 -2.25
N GLY A 60 11.19 -25.31 -3.26
CA GLY A 60 11.25 -26.04 -4.52
C GLY A 60 10.23 -25.59 -5.57
N ARG A 61 10.49 -26.06 -6.80
CA ARG A 61 9.77 -25.65 -8.02
C ARG A 61 8.26 -25.81 -7.97
N ARG A 62 7.77 -26.84 -7.29
CA ARG A 62 6.32 -27.08 -7.17
C ARG A 62 5.62 -25.97 -6.39
N ALA A 63 6.17 -25.60 -5.23
CA ALA A 63 5.64 -24.47 -4.45
C ALA A 63 5.77 -23.16 -5.24
N ALA A 64 6.87 -22.98 -5.99
CA ALA A 64 7.09 -21.80 -6.81
C ALA A 64 6.05 -21.63 -7.92
N HIS A 65 5.71 -22.70 -8.64
CA HIS A 65 4.65 -22.67 -9.66
C HIS A 65 3.28 -22.36 -9.06
N LEU A 66 2.96 -22.96 -7.90
CA LEU A 66 1.70 -22.67 -7.20
C LEU A 66 1.63 -21.22 -6.72
N PHE A 67 2.73 -20.70 -6.17
CA PHE A 67 2.84 -19.31 -5.79
C PHE A 67 2.67 -18.38 -6.99
N ALA A 68 3.38 -18.64 -8.09
CA ALA A 68 3.29 -17.82 -9.29
C ALA A 68 1.86 -17.79 -9.85
N PHE A 69 1.18 -18.94 -9.84
CA PHE A 69 -0.24 -19.03 -10.19
C PHE A 69 -1.11 -18.16 -9.25
N LEU A 70 -0.94 -18.27 -7.93
CA LEU A 70 -1.68 -17.45 -6.95
C LEU A 70 -1.35 -15.96 -7.06
N PHE A 71 -0.14 -15.58 -7.44
CA PHE A 71 0.24 -14.18 -7.63
C PHE A 71 -0.50 -13.56 -8.82
N VAL A 72 -0.66 -14.32 -9.91
CA VAL A 72 -1.39 -13.87 -11.11
C VAL A 72 -2.90 -13.89 -10.88
N PHE A 73 -3.42 -14.95 -10.28
CA PHE A 73 -4.86 -15.16 -10.01
C PHE A 73 -5.18 -14.98 -8.53
N GLY A 74 -4.62 -13.93 -7.92
CA GLY A 74 -4.74 -13.70 -6.49
C GLY A 74 -6.10 -13.16 -6.07
N PRO A 75 -6.25 -12.79 -4.78
CA PRO A 75 -7.38 -11.98 -4.33
C PRO A 75 -7.55 -10.73 -5.22
N PRO A 76 -8.78 -10.37 -5.62
CA PRO A 76 -9.04 -9.23 -6.50
C PRO A 76 -8.35 -7.93 -6.11
N LEU A 77 -8.33 -7.60 -4.81
CA LEU A 77 -7.62 -6.43 -4.30
C LEU A 77 -6.14 -6.44 -4.75
N PHE A 78 -5.46 -7.57 -4.59
CA PHE A 78 -4.06 -7.72 -4.97
C PHE A 78 -3.88 -7.52 -6.47
N VAL A 79 -4.73 -8.14 -7.30
CA VAL A 79 -4.64 -8.05 -8.76
C VAL A 79 -4.86 -6.62 -9.25
N VAL A 80 -5.88 -5.93 -8.73
CA VAL A 80 -6.17 -4.52 -9.05
C VAL A 80 -4.96 -3.64 -8.74
N TYR A 81 -4.40 -3.78 -7.53
CA TYR A 81 -3.32 -2.93 -7.07
C TYR A 81 -1.98 -3.19 -7.76
N ASN A 82 -1.70 -4.41 -8.22
CA ASN A 82 -0.51 -4.70 -9.05
C ASN A 82 -0.60 -4.10 -10.47
N LEU A 83 -1.77 -3.59 -10.86
CA LEU A 83 -1.98 -2.89 -12.12
C LEU A 83 -2.14 -1.37 -11.92
N ILE A 84 -1.97 -0.84 -10.71
CA ILE A 84 -1.99 0.59 -10.44
C ILE A 84 -0.54 1.07 -10.30
N ALA A 85 -0.21 2.20 -10.93
CA ALA A 85 1.11 2.83 -10.90
C ALA A 85 1.08 4.06 -9.97
N MET A 86 0.74 3.83 -8.69
CA MET A 86 0.64 4.89 -7.67
C MET A 86 1.99 5.14 -6.98
N GLY A 87 2.80 4.08 -6.84
CA GLY A 87 4.05 4.12 -6.09
C GLY A 87 3.80 4.17 -4.58
N SER A 88 3.01 3.22 -4.09
CA SER A 88 2.47 3.16 -2.73
C SER A 88 2.65 1.77 -2.10
N HIS A 89 1.85 1.47 -1.07
CA HIS A 89 1.76 0.18 -0.39
C HIS A 89 1.70 -1.02 -1.33
N ALA A 90 0.97 -0.94 -2.43
CA ALA A 90 0.83 -2.06 -3.34
C ALA A 90 2.16 -2.43 -4.00
N GLU A 91 2.91 -1.43 -4.43
CA GLU A 91 4.10 -1.61 -5.24
C GLU A 91 5.32 -1.97 -4.37
N VAL A 92 5.26 -1.73 -3.06
CA VAL A 92 6.30 -2.22 -2.13
C VAL A 92 6.36 -3.75 -2.04
N VAL A 93 5.36 -4.46 -2.58
CA VAL A 93 5.37 -5.93 -2.76
C VAL A 93 6.66 -6.40 -3.45
N THR A 94 7.09 -5.70 -4.51
CA THR A 94 8.30 -6.06 -5.28
C THR A 94 9.55 -5.93 -4.42
N LEU A 95 9.71 -4.80 -3.75
CA LEU A 95 10.87 -4.57 -2.87
C LEU A 95 10.85 -5.48 -1.65
N SER A 96 9.67 -5.82 -1.12
CA SER A 96 9.52 -6.80 -0.04
C SER A 96 9.95 -8.20 -0.47
N GLY A 97 9.64 -8.60 -1.70
CA GLY A 97 10.11 -9.86 -2.29
C GLY A 97 11.63 -9.91 -2.43
N VAL A 98 12.23 -8.83 -2.97
CA VAL A 98 13.71 -8.70 -3.06
C VAL A 98 14.35 -8.70 -1.68
N GLN A 99 13.79 -7.94 -0.74
CA GLN A 99 14.24 -7.86 0.65
C GLN A 99 14.25 -9.23 1.32
N LEU A 100 13.16 -10.00 1.18
CA LEU A 100 13.07 -11.34 1.74
C LEU A 100 14.00 -12.31 1.02
N LEU A 101 14.14 -12.25 -0.31
CA LEU A 101 15.08 -13.07 -1.06
C LEU A 101 16.52 -12.88 -0.57
N VAL A 102 16.98 -11.64 -0.41
CA VAL A 102 18.34 -11.35 0.08
C VAL A 102 18.47 -11.69 1.57
N GLY A 103 17.46 -11.36 2.38
CA GLY A 103 17.44 -11.68 3.81
C GLY A 103 17.49 -13.18 4.10
N TYR A 104 16.71 -13.98 3.38
CA TYR A 104 16.76 -15.44 3.50
C TYR A 104 18.11 -16.02 3.09
N ARG A 105 18.77 -15.45 2.07
CA ARG A 105 20.13 -15.88 1.68
C ARG A 105 21.13 -15.64 2.81
N TYR A 106 21.00 -14.53 3.53
CA TYR A 106 21.82 -14.25 4.70
C TYR A 106 21.48 -15.16 5.89
N LEU A 107 20.20 -15.33 6.21
CA LEU A 107 19.75 -16.09 7.39
C LEU A 107 19.98 -17.61 7.22
N TYR A 108 19.57 -18.15 6.07
CA TYR A 108 19.45 -19.60 5.81
C TYR A 108 20.37 -20.11 4.69
N GLY A 109 20.87 -19.23 3.82
CA GLY A 109 21.68 -19.62 2.64
C GLY A 109 23.18 -19.80 2.89
N GLY A 110 23.65 -19.74 4.15
CA GLY A 110 25.06 -19.90 4.54
C GLY A 110 25.97 -18.70 4.24
N ALA A 111 25.58 -17.78 3.36
CA ALA A 111 26.34 -16.59 2.97
C ALA A 111 26.24 -15.46 4.02
N ARG A 112 26.87 -15.65 5.18
CA ARG A 112 26.84 -14.71 6.32
C ARG A 112 27.99 -13.70 6.29
N SER A 113 28.20 -13.01 5.18
CA SER A 113 29.21 -11.94 5.06
C SER A 113 28.65 -10.57 5.50
N THR A 114 29.53 -9.65 5.90
CA THR A 114 29.15 -8.25 6.20
C THR A 114 28.55 -7.57 4.97
N ARG A 115 29.09 -7.83 3.78
CA ARG A 115 28.57 -7.30 2.51
C ARG A 115 27.13 -7.73 2.26
N ALA A 116 26.80 -9.01 2.48
CA ALA A 116 25.45 -9.52 2.35
C ALA A 116 24.49 -8.88 3.37
N LEU A 117 24.95 -8.66 4.61
CA LEU A 117 24.16 -7.99 5.64
C LEU A 117 23.84 -6.54 5.27
N VAL A 118 24.86 -5.77 4.85
CA VAL A 118 24.70 -4.37 4.42
C VAL A 118 23.79 -4.27 3.21
N ALA A 119 23.95 -5.16 2.21
CA ALA A 119 23.08 -5.20 1.04
C ALA A 119 21.63 -5.50 1.42
N TRP A 120 21.40 -6.49 2.28
CA TRP A 120 20.06 -6.82 2.77
C TRP A 120 19.41 -5.64 3.49
N SER A 121 20.11 -5.03 4.45
CA SER A 121 19.54 -3.92 5.23
C SER A 121 19.39 -2.65 4.41
N ALA A 122 20.24 -2.39 3.41
CA ALA A 122 20.05 -1.31 2.46
C ALA A 122 18.79 -1.50 1.60
N VAL A 123 18.55 -2.71 1.09
CA VAL A 123 17.29 -3.02 0.40
C VAL A 123 16.09 -2.79 1.32
N ALA A 124 16.18 -3.19 2.59
CA ALA A 124 15.10 -2.94 3.57
C ALA A 124 14.89 -1.45 3.86
N GLY A 125 15.97 -0.65 3.93
CA GLY A 125 15.89 0.80 4.07
C GLY A 125 15.22 1.47 2.87
N ILE A 126 15.60 1.06 1.64
CA ILE A 126 14.98 1.55 0.40
C ILE A 126 13.50 1.16 0.35
N ALA A 127 13.16 -0.10 0.69
CA ALA A 127 11.78 -0.55 0.75
C ALA A 127 10.97 0.27 1.76
N THR A 128 11.55 0.57 2.93
CA THR A 128 10.86 1.32 4.00
C THR A 128 10.66 2.78 3.60
N TRP A 129 11.64 3.39 2.92
CA TRP A 129 11.44 4.70 2.30
C TRP A 129 10.37 4.66 1.21
N PHE A 130 10.36 3.62 0.37
CA PHE A 130 9.36 3.45 -0.67
C PHE A 130 7.96 3.42 -0.06
N THR A 131 7.75 2.61 0.99
CA THR A 131 6.57 2.65 1.86
C THR A 131 6.87 2.03 3.22
N TYR A 132 6.50 2.72 4.30
CA TYR A 132 6.86 2.36 5.68
C TYR A 132 6.45 0.93 6.09
N VAL A 133 5.38 0.37 5.52
CA VAL A 133 4.87 -0.97 5.86
C VAL A 133 5.86 -2.11 5.58
N SER A 134 6.84 -1.92 4.69
CA SER A 134 7.87 -2.93 4.44
C SER A 134 8.85 -3.12 5.61
N ILE A 135 8.78 -2.25 6.63
CA ILE A 135 9.53 -2.44 7.86
C ILE A 135 9.15 -3.75 8.56
N VAL A 136 7.90 -4.21 8.40
CA VAL A 136 7.38 -5.42 9.06
C VAL A 136 8.14 -6.68 8.64
N PRO A 137 8.28 -7.04 7.35
CA PRO A 137 9.09 -8.20 6.97
C PRO A 137 10.56 -8.06 7.38
N PHE A 138 11.11 -6.84 7.46
CA PHE A 138 12.48 -6.62 7.93
C PHE A 138 12.60 -6.92 9.42
N ALA A 139 11.72 -6.33 10.24
CA ALA A 139 11.69 -6.52 11.68
C ALA A 139 11.51 -8.00 12.07
N VAL A 140 10.62 -8.73 11.38
CA VAL A 140 10.43 -10.18 11.58
C VAL A 140 11.73 -10.94 11.30
N CYS A 141 12.37 -10.68 10.17
CA CYS A 141 13.62 -11.35 9.81
C CYS A 141 14.79 -10.99 10.74
N VAL A 142 14.86 -9.74 11.21
CA VAL A 142 15.84 -9.31 12.22
C VAL A 142 15.59 -10.03 13.54
N ALA A 143 14.35 -10.07 14.04
CA ALA A 143 13.99 -10.79 15.26
C ALA A 143 14.35 -12.28 15.18
N ILE A 144 14.01 -12.94 14.07
CA ILE A 144 14.38 -14.34 13.82
C ILE A 144 15.91 -14.50 13.74
N GLY A 145 16.62 -13.57 13.09
CA GLY A 145 18.08 -13.57 13.03
C GLY A 145 18.73 -13.39 14.40
N LEU A 146 18.14 -12.58 15.30
CA LEU A 146 18.58 -12.40 16.68
C LEU A 146 18.35 -13.68 17.50
N ILE A 147 17.12 -14.22 17.48
CA ILE A 147 16.74 -15.45 18.20
C ILE A 147 17.59 -16.63 17.70
N GLY A 148 17.74 -16.79 16.39
CA GLY A 148 18.55 -17.83 15.77
C GLY A 148 20.05 -17.61 15.88
N GLY A 149 20.52 -16.45 16.37
CA GLY A 149 21.95 -16.13 16.50
C GLY A 149 22.67 -15.85 15.17
N ALA A 150 21.94 -15.62 14.08
CA ALA A 150 22.51 -15.16 12.80
C ALA A 150 22.93 -13.67 12.82
N LEU A 151 22.45 -12.91 13.81
CA LEU A 151 22.73 -11.48 13.99
C LEU A 151 23.34 -11.16 15.39
N PRO A 152 24.58 -11.60 15.68
CA PRO A 152 25.23 -11.25 16.95
C PRO A 152 25.47 -9.72 17.07
N PRO A 153 25.54 -9.16 18.30
CA PRO A 153 25.66 -7.71 18.53
C PRO A 153 26.76 -7.00 17.73
N ARG A 154 27.92 -7.65 17.54
CA ARG A 154 29.03 -7.13 16.72
C ARG A 154 28.66 -6.80 15.27
N ARG A 155 27.54 -7.31 14.75
CA ARG A 155 27.06 -7.07 13.38
C ARG A 155 25.99 -5.98 13.31
N TRP A 156 25.48 -5.51 14.44
CA TRP A 156 24.44 -4.47 14.47
C TRP A 156 24.89 -3.16 13.82
N PRO A 157 26.15 -2.69 13.98
CA PRO A 157 26.59 -1.49 13.28
C PRO A 157 26.49 -1.61 11.76
N ALA A 158 26.85 -2.76 11.18
CA ALA A 158 26.75 -2.99 9.74
C ALA A 158 25.30 -3.10 9.27
N LEU A 159 24.43 -3.77 10.05
CA LEU A 159 23.00 -3.80 9.78
C LEU A 159 22.41 -2.39 9.76
N ALA A 160 22.68 -1.60 10.81
CA ALA A 160 22.21 -0.23 10.97
C ALA A 160 22.73 0.70 9.87
N ALA A 161 24.03 0.62 9.54
CA ALA A 161 24.64 1.40 8.47
C ALA A 161 24.01 1.11 7.11
N GLY A 162 23.80 -0.17 6.77
CA GLY A 162 23.12 -0.52 5.52
C GLY A 162 21.68 -0.01 5.50
N PHE A 163 20.93 -0.19 6.59
CA PHE A 163 19.55 0.32 6.68
C PHE A 163 19.48 1.84 6.54
N ALA A 164 20.31 2.58 7.26
CA ALA A 164 20.39 4.03 7.18
C ALA A 164 20.79 4.52 5.78
N ALA A 165 21.73 3.83 5.11
CA ALA A 165 22.09 4.11 3.73
C ALA A 165 20.90 3.94 2.77
N GLY A 166 20.12 2.87 2.93
CA GLY A 166 18.90 2.67 2.14
C GLY A 166 17.79 3.67 2.45
N LEU A 167 17.67 4.09 3.71
CA LEU A 167 16.67 5.04 4.19
C LEU A 167 17.07 6.51 3.96
N THR A 168 18.26 6.77 3.41
CA THR A 168 18.80 8.13 3.23
C THR A 168 17.83 9.07 2.48
N PRO A 169 17.11 8.65 1.43
CA PRO A 169 16.13 9.52 0.78
C PRO A 169 15.01 9.99 1.73
N TRP A 170 14.53 9.13 2.62
CA TRP A 170 13.51 9.50 3.61
C TRP A 170 14.04 10.52 4.63
N ILE A 171 15.27 10.32 5.09
CA ILE A 171 15.96 11.24 6.01
C ILE A 171 16.09 12.62 5.37
N ALA A 172 16.54 12.68 4.11
CA ALA A 172 16.68 13.91 3.36
C ALA A 172 15.33 14.62 3.16
N THR A 173 14.29 13.91 2.72
CA THR A 173 12.95 14.49 2.54
C THR A 173 12.40 15.04 3.85
N ASN A 174 12.56 14.34 4.97
CA ASN A 174 12.09 14.83 6.27
C ASN A 174 12.87 16.06 6.75
N PHE A 175 14.19 16.08 6.57
CA PHE A 175 15.00 17.25 6.91
C PHE A 175 14.56 18.49 6.11
N LEU A 176 14.36 18.33 4.79
CA LEU A 176 13.97 19.42 3.89
C LEU A 176 12.52 19.90 4.09
N SER A 177 11.64 19.03 4.60
CA SER A 177 10.22 19.35 4.83
C SER A 177 9.90 19.74 6.28
N GLY A 178 10.91 19.91 7.14
CA GLY A 178 10.71 20.25 8.55
C GLY A 178 10.04 19.14 9.36
N GLY A 179 10.24 17.88 9.00
CA GLY A 179 9.73 16.72 9.75
C GLY A 179 8.31 16.28 9.42
N ARG A 180 7.66 16.86 8.41
CA ARG A 180 6.24 16.55 8.06
C ARG A 180 5.97 15.08 7.75
N GLY A 181 6.94 14.36 7.17
CA GLY A 181 6.79 12.93 6.93
C GLY A 181 6.67 12.14 8.24
N LEU A 182 7.46 12.50 9.25
CA LEU A 182 7.36 11.95 10.59
C LEU A 182 6.02 12.29 11.25
N ASP A 183 5.50 13.51 11.09
CA ASP A 183 4.19 13.90 11.62
C ASP A 183 3.06 13.02 11.10
N VAL A 184 3.08 12.66 9.81
CA VAL A 184 2.05 11.78 9.23
C VAL A 184 2.16 10.36 9.78
N VAL A 185 3.38 9.83 9.89
CA VAL A 185 3.60 8.51 10.51
C VAL A 185 3.14 8.53 11.95
N VAL A 186 3.55 9.54 12.73
CA VAL A 186 3.12 9.70 14.12
C VAL A 186 1.60 9.78 14.18
N ARG A 187 0.92 10.66 13.44
CA ARG A 187 -0.56 10.75 13.42
C ARG A 187 -1.25 9.43 13.07
N THR A 188 -0.63 8.59 12.25
CA THR A 188 -1.18 7.25 11.92
C THR A 188 -1.20 6.33 13.15
N PHE A 189 -0.27 6.54 14.08
CA PHE A 189 -0.14 5.79 15.33
C PHE A 189 -0.51 6.60 16.59
N HIS A 190 -0.81 7.90 16.48
CA HIS A 190 -1.00 8.82 17.60
C HIS A 190 -2.47 9.21 17.76
N SER A 191 -2.86 9.27 19.03
CA SER A 191 -4.18 9.33 19.63
C SER A 191 -4.97 10.63 19.38
N GLY A 192 -5.20 10.99 18.11
CA GLY A 192 -6.05 12.11 17.72
C GLY A 192 -7.51 11.73 17.43
N SER A 193 -7.79 10.53 16.95
CA SER A 193 -9.15 10.14 16.56
C SER A 193 -9.93 9.52 17.72
N THR A 194 -11.25 9.74 17.75
CA THR A 194 -12.22 9.13 18.66
C THR A 194 -12.50 7.65 18.33
N ALA A 195 -11.63 7.00 17.54
CA ALA A 195 -11.86 5.65 17.05
C ALA A 195 -11.84 4.60 18.18
N PRO A 196 -12.71 3.56 18.10
CA PRO A 196 -12.71 2.43 19.02
C PRO A 196 -11.36 1.69 18.96
N GLY A 197 -10.68 1.55 20.10
CA GLY A 197 -9.32 0.98 20.15
C GLY A 197 -8.47 1.43 21.35
N ARG A 198 -8.87 2.46 22.10
CA ARG A 198 -8.06 3.00 23.21
C ARG A 198 -8.12 2.20 24.51
N SER A 199 -9.19 1.44 24.74
CA SER A 199 -9.19 0.44 25.80
C SER A 199 -8.65 -0.88 25.25
N ILE A 200 -8.03 -1.68 26.11
CA ILE A 200 -7.63 -3.06 25.76
C ILE A 200 -8.82 -3.83 25.17
N GLY A 201 -10.04 -3.58 25.69
CA GLY A 201 -11.28 -4.14 25.12
C GLY A 201 -11.56 -3.67 23.70
N GLY A 202 -11.46 -2.37 23.41
CA GLY A 202 -11.66 -1.81 22.07
C GLY A 202 -10.64 -2.33 21.05
N TYR A 203 -9.37 -2.53 21.46
CA TYR A 203 -8.36 -3.16 20.61
C TYR A 203 -8.77 -4.58 20.22
N PHE A 204 -9.20 -5.41 21.18
CA PHE A 204 -9.64 -6.78 20.88
C PHE A 204 -10.94 -6.84 20.09
N GLU A 205 -11.86 -5.90 20.32
CA GLU A 205 -13.07 -5.75 19.52
C GLU A 205 -12.73 -5.42 18.06
N TYR A 206 -11.84 -4.44 17.85
CA TYR A 206 -11.40 -4.04 16.52
C TYR A 206 -10.59 -5.13 15.82
N LEU A 207 -9.71 -5.83 16.53
CA LEU A 207 -9.04 -7.02 16.04
C LEU A 207 -10.04 -8.11 15.62
N GLY A 208 -11.09 -8.32 16.41
CA GLY A 208 -12.19 -9.23 16.08
C GLY A 208 -12.93 -8.80 14.81
N TYR A 209 -13.21 -7.51 14.66
CA TYR A 209 -13.78 -6.93 13.43
C TYR A 209 -12.87 -7.13 12.21
N LEU A 210 -11.57 -6.85 12.33
CA LEU A 210 -10.61 -7.02 11.24
C LEU A 210 -10.58 -8.47 10.75
N VAL A 211 -10.52 -9.44 11.66
CA VAL A 211 -10.47 -10.87 11.30
C VAL A 211 -11.78 -11.36 10.68
N ARG A 212 -12.93 -10.95 11.21
CA ARG A 212 -14.25 -11.44 10.76
C ARG A 212 -14.83 -10.70 9.57
N THR A 213 -14.48 -9.42 9.42
CA THR A 213 -15.12 -8.53 8.45
C THR A 213 -14.10 -7.78 7.63
N GLY A 214 -13.20 -7.00 8.26
CA GLY A 214 -12.32 -6.07 7.55
C GLY A 214 -11.39 -6.74 6.52
N ILE A 215 -10.68 -7.80 6.91
CA ILE A 215 -9.78 -8.56 6.03
C ILE A 215 -10.56 -9.32 4.95
N PRO A 216 -11.61 -10.11 5.27
CA PRO A 216 -12.44 -10.74 4.24
C PRO A 216 -12.97 -9.76 3.20
N LEU A 217 -13.49 -8.61 3.66
CA LEU A 217 -13.98 -7.53 2.81
C LEU A 217 -12.87 -6.97 1.93
N GLY A 218 -11.68 -6.75 2.51
CA GLY A 218 -10.51 -6.28 1.81
C GLY A 218 -10.01 -7.21 0.71
N LEU A 219 -10.30 -8.53 0.75
CA LEU A 219 -9.90 -9.43 -0.33
C LEU A 219 -10.70 -9.18 -1.62
N ARG A 220 -11.90 -8.59 -1.52
CA ARG A 220 -12.76 -8.16 -2.64
C ARG A 220 -13.15 -9.28 -3.61
N PHE A 221 -13.30 -10.51 -3.12
CA PHE A 221 -13.90 -11.57 -3.93
C PHE A 221 -15.34 -11.23 -4.31
N PRO A 222 -15.81 -11.66 -5.50
CA PRO A 222 -17.17 -11.40 -5.93
C PRO A 222 -18.20 -12.15 -5.09
N ASP A 223 -19.41 -11.60 -5.03
CA ASP A 223 -20.55 -12.22 -4.36
C ASP A 223 -20.90 -13.56 -5.02
N VAL A 224 -21.18 -14.57 -4.20
CA VAL A 224 -21.67 -15.86 -4.71
C VAL A 224 -23.18 -15.77 -4.92
N LEU A 225 -23.62 -15.93 -6.17
CA LEU A 225 -25.03 -16.07 -6.57
C LEU A 225 -25.59 -17.43 -6.12
N ALA A 226 -25.55 -17.72 -4.83
CA ALA A 226 -26.19 -18.89 -4.23
C ALA A 226 -27.42 -18.44 -3.43
N PRO A 227 -28.48 -19.27 -3.34
CA PRO A 227 -29.67 -18.99 -2.54
C PRO A 227 -29.40 -19.13 -1.02
N LEU A 228 -28.32 -18.54 -0.52
CA LEU A 228 -28.00 -18.49 0.90
C LEU A 228 -28.85 -17.40 1.56
N THR A 229 -29.38 -17.62 2.76
CA THR A 229 -30.12 -16.58 3.48
C THR A 229 -29.13 -15.56 4.08
N GLY A 230 -29.29 -14.28 3.75
CA GLY A 230 -28.50 -13.16 4.29
C GLY A 230 -27.41 -12.62 3.35
N ASP A 231 -27.45 -11.30 3.10
CA ASP A 231 -26.57 -10.62 2.15
C ASP A 231 -25.08 -10.65 2.56
N ALA A 232 -24.81 -10.53 3.87
CA ALA A 232 -23.44 -10.53 4.38
C ALA A 232 -22.72 -11.88 4.17
N ALA A 233 -23.44 -12.99 4.33
CA ALA A 233 -22.88 -14.33 4.13
C ALA A 233 -22.54 -14.60 2.66
N ARG A 234 -23.36 -14.10 1.73
CA ARG A 234 -23.12 -14.20 0.28
C ARG A 234 -21.89 -13.41 -0.17
N ARG A 235 -21.75 -12.18 0.33
CA ARG A 235 -20.66 -11.25 -0.03
C ARG A 235 -19.28 -11.76 0.38
N LEU A 236 -19.19 -12.38 1.55
CA LEU A 236 -17.88 -12.73 2.12
C LEU A 236 -17.51 -14.21 1.99
N LEU A 237 -18.35 -15.06 1.37
CA LEU A 237 -18.13 -16.51 1.37
C LEU A 237 -16.77 -16.92 0.79
N LEU A 238 -16.43 -16.47 -0.42
CA LEU A 238 -15.17 -16.82 -1.08
C LEU A 238 -13.95 -16.32 -0.30
N ALA A 239 -14.05 -15.12 0.29
CA ALA A 239 -13.00 -14.56 1.12
C ALA A 239 -12.77 -15.41 2.38
N HIS A 240 -13.84 -15.86 3.06
CA HIS A 240 -13.75 -16.76 4.20
C HIS A 240 -13.17 -18.13 3.82
N VAL A 241 -13.55 -18.69 2.67
CA VAL A 241 -12.99 -19.95 2.17
C VAL A 241 -11.48 -19.81 1.91
N TYR A 242 -11.06 -18.71 1.27
CA TYR A 242 -9.66 -18.42 1.03
C TYR A 242 -8.86 -18.28 2.34
N LEU A 243 -9.40 -17.53 3.32
CA LEU A 243 -8.76 -17.34 4.63
C LEU A 243 -8.75 -18.63 5.47
N ALA A 244 -9.79 -19.46 5.40
CA ALA A 244 -9.81 -20.77 6.05
C ALA A 244 -8.71 -21.68 5.48
N GLY A 245 -8.53 -21.67 4.14
CA GLY A 245 -7.41 -22.35 3.49
C GLY A 245 -6.06 -21.85 3.99
N TYR A 246 -5.91 -20.54 4.18
CA TYR A 246 -4.69 -19.93 4.75
C TYR A 246 -4.47 -20.37 6.20
N VAL A 247 -5.47 -20.27 7.08
CA VAL A 247 -5.35 -20.64 8.50
C VAL A 247 -5.00 -22.12 8.65
N LEU A 248 -5.62 -23.00 7.85
CA LEU A 248 -5.29 -24.42 7.84
C LEU A 248 -3.84 -24.66 7.39
N SER A 249 -3.42 -24.02 6.30
CA SER A 249 -2.06 -24.10 5.76
C SER A 249 -1.03 -23.59 6.77
N TRP A 250 -1.31 -22.45 7.40
CA TRP A 250 -0.50 -21.84 8.46
C TRP A 250 -0.36 -22.80 9.66
N GLY A 251 -1.47 -23.39 10.12
CA GLY A 251 -1.47 -24.33 11.24
C GLY A 251 -0.65 -25.59 10.95
N VAL A 252 -0.80 -26.18 9.76
CA VAL A 252 -0.04 -27.36 9.33
C VAL A 252 1.46 -27.07 9.30
N LEU A 253 1.88 -25.96 8.69
CA LEU A 253 3.29 -25.59 8.60
C LEU A 253 3.86 -25.26 9.98
N LEU A 254 3.13 -24.53 10.82
CA LEU A 254 3.57 -24.21 12.18
C LEU A 254 3.75 -25.47 13.03
N ILE A 255 2.77 -26.39 13.01
CA ILE A 255 2.88 -27.67 13.74
C ILE A 255 4.08 -28.46 13.22
N GLY A 256 4.30 -28.51 11.91
CA GLY A 256 5.48 -29.14 11.31
C GLY A 256 6.79 -28.55 11.84
N CYS A 257 6.89 -27.22 11.92
CA CYS A 257 8.03 -26.51 12.49
C CYS A 257 8.24 -26.87 13.97
N MET A 258 7.17 -26.82 14.77
CA MET A 258 7.21 -27.13 16.21
C MET A 258 7.65 -28.57 16.48
N VAL A 259 7.12 -29.54 15.72
CA VAL A 259 7.50 -30.96 15.84
C VAL A 259 8.95 -31.18 15.44
N ALA A 260 9.41 -30.54 14.35
CA ALA A 260 10.79 -30.65 13.88
C ALA A 260 11.80 -30.10 14.91
N ALA A 261 11.50 -28.94 15.52
CA ALA A 261 12.35 -28.34 16.54
C ALA A 261 12.30 -29.12 17.86
N GLY A 262 11.11 -29.48 18.35
CA GLY A 262 10.92 -30.17 19.63
C GLY A 262 11.60 -31.54 19.69
N ARG A 263 11.77 -32.23 18.55
CA ARG A 263 12.53 -33.49 18.49
C ARG A 263 14.04 -33.31 18.72
N ARG A 264 14.58 -32.09 18.54
CA ARG A 264 16.02 -31.81 18.58
C ARG A 264 16.48 -31.15 19.88
N THR A 265 15.56 -30.59 20.66
CA THR A 265 15.91 -29.72 21.79
C THR A 265 15.14 -30.06 23.06
N ARG A 266 15.78 -29.85 24.22
CA ARG A 266 15.12 -29.84 25.53
C ARG A 266 15.05 -28.41 26.05
N GLY A 267 13.85 -27.91 26.35
CA GLY A 267 13.60 -26.56 26.89
C GLY A 267 13.04 -25.56 25.88
N VAL A 268 12.38 -24.50 26.38
CA VAL A 268 11.69 -23.49 25.54
C VAL A 268 12.69 -22.66 24.74
N VAL A 269 13.74 -22.14 25.38
CA VAL A 269 14.72 -21.25 24.73
C VAL A 269 15.48 -21.96 23.61
N SER A 270 15.94 -23.19 23.84
CA SER A 270 16.61 -24.00 22.82
C SER A 270 15.66 -24.32 21.65
N THR A 271 14.40 -24.64 21.93
CA THR A 271 13.36 -24.86 20.90
C THR A 271 13.13 -23.61 20.05
N LEU A 272 13.02 -22.42 20.66
CA LEU A 272 12.87 -21.16 19.92
C LEU A 272 14.08 -20.85 19.03
N ARG A 273 15.30 -21.09 19.52
CA ARG A 273 16.51 -20.92 18.70
C ARG A 273 16.54 -21.92 17.55
N GLU A 274 16.14 -23.15 17.77
CA GLU A 274 16.09 -24.19 16.73
C GLU A 274 15.03 -23.86 15.68
N LEU A 275 13.82 -23.45 16.09
CA LEU A 275 12.78 -22.94 15.18
C LEU A 275 13.32 -21.82 14.29
N ALA A 276 13.92 -20.80 14.90
CA ALA A 276 14.47 -19.66 14.16
C ALA A 276 15.58 -20.03 13.17
N ARG A 277 16.38 -21.08 13.48
CA ARG A 277 17.48 -21.55 12.64
C ARG A 277 17.04 -22.50 11.54
N ALA A 278 16.16 -23.44 11.86
CA ALA A 278 15.85 -24.60 11.02
C ALA A 278 14.57 -24.43 10.20
N CYS A 279 13.62 -23.60 10.65
CA CYS A 279 12.32 -23.44 10.01
C CYS A 279 12.32 -22.20 9.12
N VAL A 280 12.56 -22.41 7.82
CA VAL A 280 12.58 -21.34 6.81
C VAL A 280 11.19 -20.72 6.60
N GLU A 281 10.13 -21.40 6.99
CA GLU A 281 8.74 -20.95 6.93
C GLU A 281 8.44 -19.84 7.95
N LEU A 282 9.18 -19.82 9.07
CA LEU A 282 8.83 -19.02 10.25
C LEU A 282 8.64 -17.52 9.97
N PRO A 283 9.50 -16.82 9.20
CA PRO A 283 9.25 -15.42 8.86
C PRO A 283 7.89 -15.20 8.17
N LEU A 284 7.54 -16.03 7.20
CA LEU A 284 6.28 -15.90 6.44
C LEU A 284 5.05 -16.19 7.30
N LEU A 285 5.16 -17.12 8.25
CA LEU A 285 4.11 -17.43 9.20
C LEU A 285 3.84 -16.27 10.19
N ILE A 286 4.82 -15.40 10.43
CA ILE A 286 4.70 -14.28 11.39
C ILE A 286 4.25 -12.98 10.71
N ILE A 287 4.68 -12.73 9.48
CA ILE A 287 4.48 -11.44 8.80
C ILE A 287 3.00 -11.01 8.73
N PHE A 288 2.11 -11.88 8.23
CA PHE A 288 0.70 -11.52 8.09
C PHE A 288 -0.03 -11.37 9.44
N PRO A 289 0.09 -12.31 10.41
CA PRO A 289 -0.49 -12.11 11.74
C PRO A 289 0.02 -10.85 12.44
N LEU A 290 1.33 -10.54 12.34
CA LEU A 290 1.89 -9.32 12.91
C LEU A 290 1.30 -8.07 12.26
N PHE A 291 1.13 -8.06 10.93
CA PHE A 291 0.43 -6.98 10.24
C PHE A 291 -0.98 -6.76 10.80
N VAL A 292 -1.77 -7.83 11.00
CA VAL A 292 -3.14 -7.72 11.53
C VAL A 292 -3.12 -7.10 12.94
N LEU A 293 -2.20 -7.52 13.80
CA LEU A 293 -2.03 -6.95 15.14
C LEU A 293 -1.61 -5.47 15.09
N LEU A 294 -0.71 -5.11 14.18
CA LEU A 294 -0.25 -3.73 14.01
C LEU A 294 -1.36 -2.82 13.49
N VAL A 295 -2.16 -3.27 12.52
CA VAL A 295 -3.31 -2.50 12.01
C VAL A 295 -4.37 -2.33 13.09
N ALA A 296 -4.63 -3.37 13.90
CA ALA A 296 -5.55 -3.26 15.02
C ALA A 296 -5.11 -2.20 16.06
N ALA A 297 -3.82 -1.87 16.11
CA ALA A 297 -3.25 -0.84 16.97
C ALA A 297 -3.15 0.55 16.29
N THR A 298 -3.72 0.72 15.09
CA THR A 298 -3.70 2.00 14.33
C THR A 298 -5.10 2.56 14.18
N ASP A 299 -5.19 3.83 13.79
CA ASP A 299 -6.46 4.52 13.49
C ASP A 299 -7.01 4.18 12.08
N GLN A 300 -6.44 3.16 11.41
CA GLN A 300 -6.85 2.76 10.07
C GLN A 300 -8.16 1.98 10.14
N VAL A 301 -9.19 2.43 9.41
CA VAL A 301 -10.49 1.77 9.39
C VAL A 301 -10.75 1.13 8.02
N PHE A 302 -11.03 -0.17 8.03
CA PHE A 302 -11.28 -0.98 6.84
C PHE A 302 -12.76 -0.94 6.44
N LEU A 303 -13.24 0.22 6.01
CA LEU A 303 -14.62 0.43 5.57
C LEU A 303 -14.70 0.45 4.04
N GLU A 304 -15.83 0.01 3.49
CA GLU A 304 -16.15 0.32 2.10
C GLU A 304 -16.40 1.82 1.97
N ASN A 305 -15.72 2.43 1.01
CA ASN A 305 -15.98 3.79 0.58
C ASN A 305 -16.61 3.71 -0.81
N GLU A 306 -17.79 4.32 -0.99
CA GLU A 306 -18.53 4.27 -2.27
C GLU A 306 -17.70 4.85 -3.43
N LEU A 307 -16.90 5.87 -3.19
CA LEU A 307 -16.10 6.56 -4.22
C LEU A 307 -14.82 5.81 -4.59
N ALA A 308 -14.20 5.16 -3.60
CA ALA A 308 -12.92 4.47 -3.78
C ALA A 308 -12.90 3.17 -2.96
N PRO A 309 -13.65 2.13 -3.38
CA PRO A 309 -13.93 0.95 -2.57
C PRO A 309 -12.69 0.11 -2.23
N PHE A 310 -11.57 0.35 -2.91
CA PHE A 310 -10.30 -0.36 -2.69
C PHE A 310 -9.31 0.42 -1.82
N LEU A 311 -9.49 1.74 -1.68
CA LEU A 311 -8.50 2.64 -1.09
C LEU A 311 -8.19 2.32 0.38
N PRO A 312 -9.19 2.03 1.25
CA PRO A 312 -8.94 1.72 2.67
C PRO A 312 -8.14 0.43 2.89
N PHE A 313 -8.21 -0.50 1.94
CA PHE A 313 -7.59 -1.83 2.07
C PHE A 313 -6.16 -1.90 1.52
N ARG A 314 -5.63 -0.80 0.94
CA ARG A 314 -4.30 -0.77 0.28
C ARG A 314 -3.15 -1.23 1.18
N LEU A 315 -3.27 -0.99 2.48
CA LEU A 315 -2.29 -1.38 3.50
C LEU A 315 -2.10 -2.91 3.59
N MET A 316 -3.09 -3.69 3.19
CA MET A 316 -3.05 -5.15 3.24
C MET A 316 -2.27 -5.78 2.08
N VAL A 317 -2.20 -5.10 0.93
CA VAL A 317 -1.60 -5.61 -0.31
C VAL A 317 -0.16 -6.14 -0.13
N PRO A 318 0.77 -5.44 0.56
CA PRO A 318 2.13 -5.96 0.82
C PRO A 318 2.17 -7.32 1.54
N PHE A 319 1.12 -7.68 2.26
CA PHE A 319 1.07 -8.83 3.15
C PHE A 319 0.31 -10.02 2.54
N ILE A 320 -0.29 -9.84 1.36
CA ILE A 320 -0.95 -10.92 0.60
C ILE A 320 0.07 -11.94 0.03
N PRO A 321 1.25 -11.55 -0.53
CA PRO A 321 2.21 -12.53 -1.02
C PRO A 321 2.70 -13.52 0.05
N PRO A 322 3.04 -13.14 1.30
CA PRO A 322 3.29 -14.10 2.38
C PRO A 322 2.17 -15.12 2.58
N VAL A 323 0.90 -14.69 2.54
CA VAL A 323 -0.28 -15.57 2.61
C VAL A 323 -0.30 -16.57 1.45
N MET A 324 -0.02 -16.10 0.22
CA MET A 324 0.08 -16.94 -0.97
C MET A 324 1.22 -17.95 -0.87
N VAL A 325 2.38 -17.56 -0.32
CA VAL A 325 3.50 -18.50 -0.12
C VAL A 325 3.12 -19.57 0.89
N VAL A 326 2.50 -19.22 2.02
CA VAL A 326 2.04 -20.18 3.03
C VAL A 326 1.06 -21.21 2.41
N LEU A 327 0.08 -20.73 1.62
CA LEU A 327 -0.84 -21.59 0.86
C LEU A 327 -0.09 -22.49 -0.13
N ALA A 328 0.78 -21.91 -0.96
CA ALA A 328 1.50 -22.64 -2.00
C ALA A 328 2.41 -23.73 -1.42
N VAL A 329 3.14 -23.42 -0.34
CA VAL A 329 4.03 -24.36 0.34
C VAL A 329 3.21 -25.48 0.98
N ALA A 330 2.14 -25.18 1.71
CA ALA A 330 1.31 -26.22 2.32
C ALA A 330 0.68 -27.15 1.26
N VAL A 331 0.13 -26.60 0.18
CA VAL A 331 -0.46 -27.38 -0.92
C VAL A 331 0.59 -28.21 -1.67
N ALA A 332 1.80 -27.70 -1.85
CA ALA A 332 2.90 -28.43 -2.48
C ALA A 332 3.30 -29.69 -1.68
N HIS A 333 3.16 -29.66 -0.36
CA HIS A 333 3.44 -30.79 0.53
C HIS A 333 2.31 -31.80 0.64
N LEU A 334 1.11 -31.50 0.11
CA LEU A 334 0.02 -32.48 0.08
C LEU A 334 0.35 -33.66 -0.84
N GLY A 335 -0.07 -34.85 -0.41
CA GLY A 335 -0.07 -36.05 -1.24
C GLY A 335 -0.89 -35.86 -2.52
N ALA A 336 -0.57 -36.60 -3.59
CA ALA A 336 -1.16 -36.40 -4.92
C ALA A 336 -2.70 -36.44 -4.93
N ARG A 337 -3.31 -37.26 -4.05
CA ARG A 337 -4.76 -37.38 -3.86
C ARG A 337 -5.43 -36.06 -3.45
N TRP A 338 -4.79 -35.30 -2.55
CA TRP A 338 -5.36 -34.07 -1.98
C TRP A 338 -4.85 -32.80 -2.68
N ARG A 339 -3.68 -32.88 -3.29
CA ARG A 339 -3.08 -31.73 -3.97
C ARG A 339 -3.90 -31.27 -5.17
N ARG A 340 -4.34 -32.18 -6.05
CA ARG A 340 -5.13 -31.83 -7.25
C ARG A 340 -6.41 -31.04 -6.90
N PRO A 341 -7.29 -31.51 -5.99
CA PRO A 341 -8.49 -30.76 -5.65
C PRO A 341 -8.17 -29.43 -4.95
N ALA A 342 -7.13 -29.37 -4.12
CA ALA A 342 -6.71 -28.11 -3.48
C ALA A 342 -6.25 -27.06 -4.52
N VAL A 343 -5.44 -27.47 -5.50
CA VAL A 343 -5.00 -26.59 -6.60
C VAL A 343 -6.19 -26.14 -7.44
N LEU A 344 -7.13 -27.04 -7.76
CA LEU A 344 -8.34 -26.69 -8.50
C LEU A 344 -9.21 -25.69 -7.72
N ALA A 345 -9.39 -25.89 -6.42
CA ALA A 345 -10.16 -24.97 -5.58
C ALA A 345 -9.53 -23.57 -5.56
N LEU A 346 -8.22 -23.47 -5.35
CA LEU A 346 -7.49 -22.20 -5.40
C LEU A 346 -7.59 -21.53 -6.78
N ALA A 347 -7.51 -22.32 -7.85
CA ALA A 347 -7.66 -21.83 -9.21
C ALA A 347 -9.06 -21.28 -9.48
N LEU A 348 -10.11 -21.97 -9.06
CA LEU A 348 -11.49 -21.51 -9.24
C LEU A 348 -11.74 -20.21 -8.47
N ILE A 349 -11.30 -20.13 -7.21
CA ILE A 349 -11.45 -18.92 -6.37
C ILE A 349 -10.69 -17.74 -6.99
N GLY A 350 -9.42 -17.95 -7.38
CA GLY A 350 -8.58 -16.94 -7.98
C GLY A 350 -9.08 -16.43 -9.34
N CYS A 351 -9.49 -17.35 -10.21
CA CYS A 351 -10.06 -17.01 -11.52
C CYS A 351 -11.39 -16.27 -11.37
N ALA A 352 -12.29 -16.69 -10.46
CA ALA A 352 -13.54 -15.98 -10.22
C ALA A 352 -13.29 -14.52 -9.81
N GLY A 353 -12.32 -14.30 -8.91
CA GLY A 353 -11.91 -12.96 -8.53
C GLY A 353 -11.30 -12.14 -9.67
N THR A 354 -10.41 -12.74 -10.47
CA THR A 354 -9.76 -12.05 -11.58
C THR A 354 -10.77 -11.66 -12.66
N LEU A 355 -11.70 -12.57 -12.99
CA LEU A 355 -12.74 -12.33 -13.98
C LEU A 355 -13.73 -11.23 -13.55
N SER A 356 -14.06 -11.12 -12.26
CA SER A 356 -14.93 -10.04 -11.78
C SER A 356 -14.28 -8.67 -11.95
N VAL A 357 -12.97 -8.56 -11.69
CA VAL A 357 -12.19 -7.33 -11.93
C VAL A 357 -12.17 -6.97 -13.42
N LEU A 358 -11.93 -7.96 -14.29
CA LEU A 358 -11.91 -7.74 -15.74
C LEU A 358 -13.28 -7.28 -16.27
N ALA A 359 -14.37 -7.86 -15.76
CA ALA A 359 -15.72 -7.46 -16.12
C ALA A 359 -16.00 -5.99 -15.73
N ALA A 360 -15.65 -5.61 -14.50
CA ALA A 360 -15.86 -4.24 -13.99
C ALA A 360 -15.01 -3.19 -14.75
N GLY A 361 -13.78 -3.52 -15.15
CA GLY A 361 -12.91 -2.58 -15.85
C GLY A 361 -13.34 -2.26 -17.30
N SER A 362 -14.17 -3.09 -17.91
CA SER A 362 -14.56 -2.93 -19.32
C SER A 362 -15.55 -1.79 -19.55
N SER A 363 -16.39 -1.46 -18.56
CA SER A 363 -17.40 -0.39 -18.64
C SER A 363 -16.83 1.02 -18.44
N GLU A 364 -15.75 1.17 -17.67
CA GLU A 364 -15.19 2.49 -17.29
C GLU A 364 -14.16 3.06 -18.28
N ARG A 365 -13.64 2.22 -19.18
CA ARG A 365 -12.49 2.54 -20.04
C ARG A 365 -12.69 3.75 -20.98
N PRO A 366 -13.85 3.92 -21.66
CA PRO A 366 -14.05 5.06 -22.55
C PRO A 366 -14.10 6.40 -21.82
N ARG A 367 -14.61 6.41 -20.58
CA ARG A 367 -14.80 7.60 -19.75
C ARG A 367 -13.48 8.16 -19.23
N ILE A 368 -12.61 7.29 -18.72
CA ILE A 368 -11.33 7.68 -18.12
C ILE A 368 -10.32 8.14 -19.18
N ALA A 369 -10.32 7.55 -20.37
CA ALA A 369 -9.34 7.87 -21.41
C ALA A 369 -9.51 9.29 -21.99
N ALA A 370 -10.72 9.83 -22.02
CA ALA A 370 -11.01 11.15 -22.58
C ALA A 370 -10.48 12.32 -21.73
N HIS A 371 -10.49 12.18 -20.39
CA HIS A 371 -10.18 13.29 -19.46
C HIS A 371 -8.91 13.07 -18.61
N ALA A 372 -8.18 11.97 -18.80
CA ALA A 372 -7.07 11.59 -17.91
C ALA A 372 -5.96 12.66 -17.76
N ARG A 373 -5.68 13.45 -18.81
CA ARG A 373 -4.65 14.49 -18.75
C ARG A 373 -5.10 15.68 -17.90
N GLU A 374 -6.35 16.11 -18.05
CA GLU A 374 -6.95 17.22 -17.31
C GLU A 374 -7.14 16.82 -15.84
N LEU A 375 -7.73 15.64 -15.57
CA LEU A 375 -7.86 15.09 -14.22
C LEU A 375 -6.50 14.93 -13.51
N GLY A 376 -5.46 14.54 -14.26
CA GLY A 376 -4.10 14.46 -13.71
C GLY A 376 -3.51 15.81 -13.34
N ALA A 377 -3.84 16.87 -14.10
CA ALA A 377 -3.40 18.23 -13.80
C ALA A 377 -4.16 18.82 -12.60
N GLU A 378 -5.47 18.59 -12.51
CA GLU A 378 -6.31 18.92 -11.35
C GLU A 378 -5.77 18.25 -10.06
N ALA A 379 -5.53 16.94 -10.10
CA ALA A 379 -4.90 16.20 -9.00
C ALA A 379 -3.51 16.76 -8.62
N MET A 380 -2.72 17.22 -9.60
CA MET A 380 -1.45 17.88 -9.32
C MET A 380 -1.64 19.22 -8.59
N GLY A 381 -2.66 20.00 -8.95
CA GLY A 381 -3.03 21.23 -8.25
C GLY A 381 -3.31 20.99 -6.76
N HIS A 382 -4.13 19.99 -6.46
CA HIS A 382 -4.38 19.54 -5.09
C HIS A 382 -3.11 19.15 -4.35
N LEU A 383 -2.25 18.36 -5.00
CA LEU A 383 -1.01 17.88 -4.41
C LEU A 383 -0.06 19.04 -4.06
N LEU A 384 0.06 20.03 -4.93
CA LEU A 384 0.87 21.22 -4.71
C LEU A 384 0.38 21.99 -3.49
N TYR A 385 -0.94 22.21 -3.36
CA TYR A 385 -1.52 22.84 -2.17
C TYR A 385 -1.24 22.02 -0.91
N TYR A 386 -1.44 20.70 -0.94
CA TYR A 386 -1.17 19.83 0.20
C TYR A 386 0.28 19.93 0.69
N LYS A 387 1.23 20.07 -0.23
CA LYS A 387 2.66 20.19 0.08
C LYS A 387 3.09 21.57 0.55
N HIS A 388 2.61 22.61 -0.12
CA HIS A 388 3.12 23.97 0.07
C HIS A 388 2.16 24.85 0.87
N GLY A 389 1.00 24.32 1.27
CA GLY A 389 -0.06 25.06 1.94
C GLY A 389 -0.66 26.14 1.02
N SER A 390 -1.15 27.21 1.62
CA SER A 390 -1.76 28.35 0.93
C SER A 390 -0.74 29.35 0.33
N SER A 391 0.54 28.99 0.20
CA SER A 391 1.57 29.87 -0.35
C SER A 391 1.42 30.04 -1.87
N MET A 392 0.57 30.96 -2.31
CA MET A 392 0.32 31.21 -3.74
C MET A 392 1.56 31.58 -4.55
N PRO A 393 2.56 32.33 -4.03
CA PRO A 393 3.80 32.55 -4.77
C PRO A 393 4.50 31.25 -5.19
N VAL A 394 4.56 30.27 -4.28
CA VAL A 394 5.14 28.95 -4.56
C VAL A 394 4.26 28.18 -5.53
N LEU A 395 2.95 28.11 -5.30
CA LEU A 395 2.01 27.38 -6.15
C LEU A 395 2.01 27.93 -7.59
N ASN A 396 1.97 29.25 -7.76
CA ASN A 396 2.04 29.93 -9.05
C ASN A 396 3.34 29.63 -9.80
N GLN A 397 4.48 29.68 -9.10
CA GLN A 397 5.77 29.31 -9.70
C GLN A 397 5.77 27.86 -10.19
N ARG A 398 5.11 26.95 -9.46
CA ARG A 398 5.04 25.52 -9.80
C ARG A 398 4.12 25.24 -10.97
N VAL A 399 2.93 25.83 -11.01
CA VAL A 399 1.99 25.69 -12.12
C VAL A 399 2.51 26.36 -13.40
N ALA A 400 3.25 27.48 -13.29
CA ALA A 400 3.90 28.11 -14.43
C ALA A 400 4.91 27.21 -15.16
N ALA A 401 5.45 26.18 -14.48
CA ALA A 401 6.34 25.19 -15.09
C ALA A 401 5.61 24.06 -15.83
N MET A 402 4.27 24.00 -15.76
CA MET A 402 3.45 23.03 -16.48
C MET A 402 3.15 23.52 -17.92
N PRO A 403 2.85 22.59 -18.85
CA PRO A 403 2.31 22.94 -20.17
C PRO A 403 1.08 23.85 -20.02
N GLU A 404 0.99 24.87 -20.87
CA GLU A 404 -0.02 25.93 -20.75
C GLU A 404 -1.44 25.39 -20.77
N GLU A 405 -1.69 24.36 -21.58
CA GLU A 405 -2.98 23.69 -21.72
C GLU A 405 -3.44 22.95 -20.46
N LEU A 406 -2.54 22.64 -19.52
CA LEU A 406 -2.85 21.93 -18.27
C LEU A 406 -2.99 22.86 -17.06
N ARG A 407 -2.60 24.13 -17.20
CA ARG A 407 -2.63 25.09 -16.08
C ARG A 407 -4.04 25.39 -15.56
N PRO A 408 -5.08 25.53 -16.41
CA PRO A 408 -6.46 25.74 -15.93
C PRO A 408 -6.90 24.66 -14.95
N ALA A 409 -6.80 23.39 -15.34
CA ALA A 409 -7.14 22.25 -14.49
C ALA A 409 -6.29 22.22 -13.20
N ALA A 410 -4.98 22.52 -13.29
CA ALA A 410 -4.15 22.61 -12.08
C ALA A 410 -4.60 23.72 -11.12
N TYR A 411 -5.06 24.86 -11.63
CA TYR A 411 -5.60 25.94 -10.82
C TYR A 411 -6.98 25.60 -10.24
N GLU A 412 -7.81 24.85 -10.95
CA GLU A 412 -9.06 24.28 -10.43
C GLU A 412 -8.78 23.41 -9.20
N GLY A 413 -7.83 22.48 -9.29
CA GLY A 413 -7.43 21.65 -8.15
C GLY A 413 -6.88 22.46 -6.96
N ILE A 414 -6.07 23.50 -7.23
CA ILE A 414 -5.61 24.43 -6.17
C ILE A 414 -6.81 25.10 -5.50
N GLY A 415 -7.72 25.66 -6.30
CA GLY A 415 -8.90 26.37 -5.82
C GLY A 415 -9.80 25.50 -4.94
N PHE A 416 -10.06 24.27 -5.38
CA PHE A 416 -10.78 23.29 -4.57
C PHE A 416 -10.06 23.02 -3.25
N SER A 417 -8.74 22.79 -3.26
CA SER A 417 -7.98 22.52 -2.03
C SER A 417 -7.94 23.72 -1.07
N VAL A 418 -7.86 24.95 -1.58
CA VAL A 418 -7.96 26.17 -0.78
C VAL A 418 -9.27 26.21 0.00
N ALA A 419 -10.40 25.93 -0.67
CA ALA A 419 -11.71 25.95 -0.03
C ALA A 419 -11.95 24.73 0.88
N TYR A 420 -11.57 23.53 0.43
CA TYR A 420 -11.81 22.28 1.16
C TYR A 420 -11.01 22.20 2.47
N HIS A 421 -9.77 22.69 2.47
CA HIS A 421 -8.91 22.73 3.65
C HIS A 421 -8.92 24.07 4.37
N TYR A 422 -9.90 24.93 4.09
CA TYR A 422 -9.95 26.26 4.68
C TYR A 422 -10.09 26.16 6.21
N PRO A 423 -9.17 26.74 7.01
CA PRO A 423 -9.16 26.54 8.46
C PRO A 423 -10.47 27.01 9.09
N ALA A 424 -11.04 26.23 10.02
CA ALA A 424 -12.28 26.58 10.71
C ALA A 424 -12.17 27.85 11.60
N GLY A 425 -10.96 28.32 11.89
CA GLY A 425 -10.72 29.58 12.63
C GLY A 425 -10.37 30.79 11.75
N ALA A 426 -10.10 30.60 10.45
CA ALA A 426 -9.71 31.70 9.57
C ALA A 426 -10.89 32.62 9.23
N ALA A 427 -10.63 33.90 8.93
CA ALA A 427 -11.68 34.84 8.55
C ALA A 427 -12.20 34.49 7.16
N VAL A 428 -13.52 34.58 6.93
CA VAL A 428 -14.11 34.22 5.62
C VAL A 428 -13.53 35.05 4.48
N ALA A 429 -13.13 36.31 4.73
CA ALA A 429 -12.56 37.18 3.71
C ALA A 429 -11.19 36.71 3.19
N ASP A 430 -10.39 36.00 3.99
CA ASP A 430 -9.02 35.65 3.58
C ASP A 430 -9.00 34.61 2.44
N ILE A 431 -10.09 33.88 2.21
CA ILE A 431 -10.21 32.96 1.07
C ILE A 431 -10.24 33.74 -0.25
N ALA A 432 -10.94 34.87 -0.28
CA ALA A 432 -11.00 35.73 -1.46
C ALA A 432 -9.64 36.38 -1.72
N THR A 433 -8.97 36.84 -0.67
CA THR A 433 -7.58 37.34 -0.75
C THR A 433 -6.67 36.27 -1.35
N THR A 434 -6.73 35.03 -0.85
CA THR A 434 -5.92 33.91 -1.34
C THR A 434 -6.20 33.62 -2.83
N LEU A 435 -7.46 33.62 -3.27
CA LEU A 435 -7.81 33.36 -4.67
C LEU A 435 -7.47 34.55 -5.60
N THR A 436 -7.45 35.79 -5.11
CA THR A 436 -7.04 36.95 -5.93
C THR A 436 -5.56 36.96 -6.27
N GLU A 437 -4.73 36.27 -5.48
CA GLU A 437 -3.29 36.04 -5.75
C GLU A 437 -3.04 35.04 -6.90
N VAL A 438 -4.08 34.31 -7.35
CA VAL A 438 -4.00 33.51 -8.59
C VAL A 438 -3.88 34.45 -9.80
N PRO A 439 -3.02 34.15 -10.79
CA PRO A 439 -2.86 34.98 -11.97
C PRO A 439 -4.22 35.29 -12.62
N PRO A 440 -4.49 36.55 -13.01
CA PRO A 440 -5.82 36.97 -13.47
C PRO A 440 -6.43 36.07 -14.55
N ARG A 441 -5.58 35.53 -15.45
CA ARG A 441 -5.98 34.62 -16.52
C ARG A 441 -6.59 33.29 -16.04
N TYR A 442 -6.17 32.77 -14.88
CA TYR A 442 -6.58 31.46 -14.36
C TYR A 442 -7.42 31.56 -13.08
N ARG A 443 -7.77 32.79 -12.66
CA ARG A 443 -8.54 33.04 -11.44
C ARG A 443 -9.93 32.41 -11.51
N GLY A 444 -10.55 32.45 -12.68
CA GLY A 444 -11.84 31.80 -12.93
C GLY A 444 -11.79 30.29 -12.68
N ASP A 445 -10.71 29.62 -13.11
CA ASP A 445 -10.51 28.18 -12.91
C ASP A 445 -10.38 27.84 -11.42
N ALA A 446 -9.59 28.61 -10.67
CA ALA A 446 -9.45 28.43 -9.22
C ALA A 446 -10.77 28.73 -8.47
N VAL A 447 -11.52 29.76 -8.87
CA VAL A 447 -12.85 30.05 -8.31
C VAL A 447 -13.82 28.90 -8.59
N PHE A 448 -13.79 28.33 -9.80
CA PHE A 448 -14.60 27.18 -10.16
C PHE A 448 -14.30 25.97 -9.25
N GLY A 449 -13.02 25.61 -9.09
CA GLY A 449 -12.62 24.53 -8.18
C GLY A 449 -13.05 24.78 -6.73
N ALA A 450 -12.91 26.01 -6.23
CA ALA A 450 -13.36 26.38 -4.89
C ALA A 450 -14.90 26.22 -4.73
N ARG A 451 -15.68 26.56 -5.76
CA ARG A 451 -17.13 26.35 -5.79
C ARG A 451 -17.49 24.87 -5.80
N LEU A 452 -16.74 24.03 -6.52
CA LEU A 452 -16.94 22.57 -6.48
C LEU A 452 -16.76 22.05 -5.05
N ALA A 453 -15.70 22.44 -4.34
CA ALA A 453 -15.46 22.02 -2.95
C ALA A 453 -16.60 22.39 -1.99
N LEU A 454 -17.17 23.58 -2.16
CA LEU A 454 -18.24 24.12 -1.30
C LEU A 454 -19.65 23.76 -1.77
N GLY A 455 -19.78 23.15 -2.95
CA GLY A 455 -21.04 22.88 -3.64
C GLY A 455 -21.25 21.39 -3.89
N PRO A 456 -21.25 20.92 -5.16
CA PRO A 456 -21.55 19.52 -5.49
C PRO A 456 -20.42 18.53 -5.15
N GLY A 457 -19.20 19.03 -4.89
CA GLY A 457 -18.00 18.22 -4.76
C GLY A 457 -17.39 17.87 -6.12
N MET A 458 -16.33 17.08 -6.08
CA MET A 458 -15.79 16.42 -7.28
C MET A 458 -16.22 14.97 -7.26
N GLU A 459 -16.16 14.29 -8.41
CA GLU A 459 -16.54 12.87 -8.48
C GLU A 459 -15.75 12.01 -7.48
N GLN A 460 -14.51 12.39 -7.16
CA GLN A 460 -13.61 11.63 -6.30
C GLN A 460 -13.61 12.12 -4.84
N VAL A 461 -14.15 13.31 -4.56
CA VAL A 461 -14.08 13.95 -3.24
C VAL A 461 -15.44 14.55 -2.91
N PRO A 462 -16.11 14.09 -1.83
CA PRO A 462 -17.39 14.64 -1.44
C PRO A 462 -17.24 16.13 -1.08
N PRO A 463 -18.28 16.94 -1.28
CA PRO A 463 -18.22 18.35 -0.91
C PRO A 463 -18.10 18.54 0.60
N VAL A 464 -17.70 19.74 0.99
CA VAL A 464 -17.83 20.20 2.37
C VAL A 464 -19.32 20.16 2.75
N PRO A 465 -19.70 19.54 3.87
CA PRO A 465 -21.09 19.50 4.31
C PRO A 465 -21.70 20.91 4.39
N PRO A 466 -22.95 21.10 3.94
CA PRO A 466 -23.61 22.41 3.97
C PRO A 466 -23.60 23.01 5.39
N SER A 467 -23.12 24.25 5.49
CA SER A 467 -23.08 25.00 6.76
C SER A 467 -23.22 26.50 6.50
N GLU A 468 -23.56 27.26 7.54
CA GLU A 468 -23.58 28.74 7.44
C GLU A 468 -22.21 29.29 7.04
N ARG A 469 -21.14 28.74 7.62
CA ARG A 469 -19.77 29.05 7.22
C ARG A 469 -19.49 28.70 5.76
N GLY A 470 -19.92 27.52 5.29
CA GLY A 470 -19.78 27.10 3.90
C GLY A 470 -20.48 28.06 2.93
N ARG A 471 -21.69 28.54 3.29
CA ARG A 471 -22.41 29.57 2.52
C ARG A 471 -21.66 30.90 2.49
N ALA A 472 -21.12 31.34 3.63
CA ALA A 472 -20.33 32.57 3.71
C ALA A 472 -19.04 32.48 2.87
N LEU A 473 -18.36 31.33 2.89
CA LEU A 473 -17.20 31.07 2.03
C LEU A 473 -17.59 31.09 0.55
N LEU A 474 -18.71 30.47 0.17
CA LEU A 474 -19.19 30.46 -1.20
C LEU A 474 -19.53 31.87 -1.72
N GLU A 475 -20.13 32.71 -0.86
CA GLU A 475 -20.38 34.11 -1.16
C GLU A 475 -19.06 34.89 -1.34
N ALA A 476 -18.08 34.68 -0.46
CA ALA A 476 -16.77 35.33 -0.57
C ALA A 476 -16.02 34.91 -1.84
N VAL A 477 -16.03 33.62 -2.19
CA VAL A 477 -15.46 33.09 -3.45
C VAL A 477 -16.13 33.71 -4.66
N SER A 478 -17.44 33.96 -4.61
CA SER A 478 -18.18 34.56 -5.72
C SER A 478 -17.90 36.04 -5.94
N LYS A 479 -17.28 36.74 -4.98
CA LYS A 479 -16.85 38.16 -5.10
C LYS A 479 -15.46 38.31 -5.74
N VAL A 480 -14.80 37.21 -6.09
CA VAL A 480 -13.45 37.20 -6.69
C VAL A 480 -13.49 37.35 -8.22
N GLU A 481 -14.62 37.02 -8.84
CA GLU A 481 -14.98 37.34 -10.24
C GLU A 481 -15.32 38.82 -10.38
#